data_AF-L5JQE6-F1
#
_entry.id   AF-L5JQE6-F1
#
_cell.length_a   1.000
_cell.length_b   1.000
_cell.length_c   1.000
_cell.angle_alpha   90.00
_cell.angle_beta   90.00
_cell.angle_gamma   90.00
#
_symmetry.space_group_name_H-M   'P 1'
#
loop_
_entity.id
_entity.type
_entity.pdbx_description
1 polymer ?
#
loop_
_entity_poly.entity_id
_entity_poly.type
_entity_poly.pdbx_seq_one_letter_code
_entity_poly.pdbx_strand_id
1 'polypeptide(L)'
;MGVGRTFSQKKAAIEREYAQCVDQLTKIQTELQETVKDLAKGKKKYFETEQMAHAVREKADIEAKSKLSLFQSRISLQKASVKLKARRSECNSKAIHARNDYLLTLAAANAHQDRYYQTDLVNIMKFLDIPSILKLTVVGNLVMTALVRSLLVLFSEEDSHDLFNLVTSPTQPDGLIK
;
A
#
# COMPACT_ATOMS: atom_id res chain seq x y z
N MET A 1 -49.52 -19.50 -30.80
CA MET A 1 -48.47 -20.11 -29.96
C MET A 1 -47.06 -19.49 -30.13
N GLY A 2 -46.93 -18.21 -30.52
CA GLY A 2 -45.61 -17.57 -30.77
C GLY A 2 -45.11 -16.61 -29.67
N VAL A 3 -46.02 -15.95 -28.95
CA VAL A 3 -45.70 -14.82 -28.05
C VAL A 3 -45.03 -15.25 -26.73
N GLY A 4 -45.36 -16.43 -26.20
CA GLY A 4 -44.73 -16.96 -24.98
C GLY A 4 -43.26 -17.35 -25.16
N ARG A 5 -42.87 -17.81 -26.36
CA ARG A 5 -41.47 -18.18 -26.67
C ARG A 5 -40.56 -16.96 -26.76
N THR A 6 -41.05 -15.86 -27.34
CA THR A 6 -40.29 -14.61 -27.47
C THR A 6 -40.09 -13.90 -26.13
N PHE A 7 -41.08 -13.95 -25.23
CA PHE A 7 -40.95 -13.37 -23.88
C PHE A 7 -39.94 -14.17 -23.03
N SER A 8 -40.02 -15.51 -23.08
CA SER A 8 -39.09 -16.39 -22.37
C SER A 8 -37.64 -16.21 -22.86
N GLN A 9 -37.42 -16.07 -24.16
CA GLN A 9 -36.08 -15.79 -24.72
C GLN A 9 -35.51 -14.44 -24.28
N LYS A 10 -36.33 -13.36 -24.28
CA LYS A 10 -35.89 -12.03 -23.82
C LYS A 10 -35.54 -12.03 -22.34
N LYS A 11 -36.34 -12.69 -21.50
CA LYS A 11 -36.06 -12.84 -20.06
C LYS A 11 -34.73 -13.57 -19.82
N ALA A 12 -34.49 -14.67 -20.51
CA ALA A 12 -33.25 -15.44 -20.39
C ALA A 12 -32.02 -14.72 -20.95
N ALA A 13 -32.18 -13.73 -21.85
CA ALA A 13 -31.10 -12.87 -22.30
C ALA A 13 -30.71 -11.86 -21.19
N ILE A 14 -31.71 -11.19 -20.61
CA ILE A 14 -31.51 -10.22 -19.51
C ILE A 14 -30.87 -10.90 -18.29
N GLU A 15 -31.34 -12.10 -17.91
CA GLU A 15 -30.76 -12.85 -16.78
C GLU A 15 -29.28 -13.22 -17.03
N ARG A 16 -28.92 -13.57 -18.27
CA ARG A 16 -27.52 -13.87 -18.64
C ARG A 16 -26.65 -12.61 -18.63
N GLU A 17 -27.13 -11.52 -19.20
CA GLU A 17 -26.42 -10.22 -19.18
C GLU A 17 -26.23 -9.72 -17.74
N TYR A 18 -27.25 -9.88 -16.89
CA TYR A 18 -27.17 -9.56 -15.47
C TYR A 18 -26.11 -10.39 -14.75
N ALA A 19 -26.10 -11.71 -14.95
CA ALA A 19 -25.11 -12.60 -14.34
C ALA A 19 -23.67 -12.22 -14.77
N GLN A 20 -23.46 -11.92 -16.05
CA GLN A 20 -22.15 -11.49 -16.56
C GLN A 20 -21.66 -10.20 -15.90
N CYS A 21 -22.54 -9.22 -15.68
CA CYS A 21 -22.16 -8.00 -14.99
C CYS A 21 -21.84 -8.21 -13.51
N VAL A 22 -22.57 -9.08 -12.83
CA VAL A 22 -22.26 -9.43 -11.43
C VAL A 22 -20.89 -10.10 -11.36
N ASP A 23 -20.61 -11.07 -12.23
CA ASP A 23 -19.32 -11.77 -12.28
C ASP A 23 -18.16 -10.80 -12.55
N GLN A 24 -18.34 -9.85 -13.48
CA GLN A 24 -17.37 -8.81 -13.76
C GLN A 24 -17.12 -7.91 -12.53
N LEU A 25 -18.18 -7.46 -11.85
CA LEU A 25 -18.05 -6.64 -10.65
C LEU A 25 -17.28 -7.39 -9.55
N THR A 26 -17.63 -8.65 -9.31
CA THR A 26 -16.96 -9.50 -8.31
C THR A 26 -15.48 -9.71 -8.62
N LYS A 27 -15.13 -9.89 -9.90
CA LYS A 27 -13.73 -9.99 -10.32
C LYS A 27 -12.96 -8.70 -9.99
N ILE A 28 -13.48 -7.55 -10.39
CA ILE A 28 -12.82 -6.24 -10.15
C ILE A 28 -12.69 -5.98 -8.64
N GLN A 29 -13.72 -6.31 -7.85
CA GLN A 29 -13.67 -6.20 -6.39
C GLN A 29 -12.58 -7.07 -5.77
N THR A 30 -12.40 -8.29 -6.29
CA THR A 30 -11.35 -9.21 -5.84
C THR A 30 -9.95 -8.68 -6.18
N GLU A 31 -9.76 -8.13 -7.39
CA GLU A 31 -8.50 -7.50 -7.80
C GLU A 31 -8.16 -6.27 -6.93
N LEU A 32 -9.17 -5.45 -6.61
CA LEU A 32 -9.00 -4.31 -5.71
C LEU A 32 -8.61 -4.76 -4.30
N GLN A 33 -9.23 -5.84 -3.81
CA GLN A 33 -8.90 -6.42 -2.50
C GLN A 33 -7.46 -6.93 -2.42
N GLU A 34 -6.97 -7.62 -3.45
CA GLU A 34 -5.56 -8.06 -3.49
C GLU A 34 -4.61 -6.86 -3.54
N THR A 35 -4.96 -5.79 -4.25
CA THR A 35 -4.15 -4.56 -4.28
C THR A 35 -4.02 -3.93 -2.88
N VAL A 36 -5.11 -3.89 -2.11
CA VAL A 36 -5.10 -3.38 -0.72
C VAL A 36 -4.27 -4.29 0.20
N LYS A 37 -4.34 -5.60 0.01
CA LYS A 37 -3.55 -6.58 0.76
C LYS A 37 -2.05 -6.43 0.49
N ASP A 38 -1.66 -6.16 -0.76
CA ASP A 38 -0.27 -5.92 -1.12
C ASP A 38 0.25 -4.58 -0.56
N LEU A 39 -0.59 -3.54 -0.55
CA LEU A 39 -0.29 -2.28 0.14
C LEU A 39 0.00 -2.50 1.63
N ALA A 40 -0.82 -3.30 2.32
CA ALA A 40 -0.63 -3.61 3.74
C ALA A 40 0.69 -4.36 3.99
N LYS A 41 1.06 -5.31 3.13
CA LYS A 41 2.38 -5.99 3.19
C LYS A 41 3.52 -5.02 2.96
N GLY A 42 3.39 -4.13 1.97
CA GLY A 42 4.36 -3.07 1.68
C GLY A 42 4.60 -2.16 2.87
N LYS A 43 3.52 -1.67 3.50
CA LYS A 43 3.58 -0.85 4.72
C LYS A 43 4.31 -1.58 5.84
N LYS A 44 3.92 -2.83 6.14
CA LYS A 44 4.56 -3.62 7.19
C LYS A 44 6.08 -3.77 6.97
N LYS A 45 6.49 -4.15 5.74
CA LYS A 45 7.90 -4.30 5.37
C LYS A 45 8.68 -3.00 5.58
N TYR A 46 8.12 -1.86 5.14
CA TYR A 46 8.72 -0.55 5.35
C TYR A 46 8.98 -0.27 6.84
N PHE A 47 7.97 -0.39 7.70
CA PHE A 47 8.11 -0.14 9.13
C PHE A 47 9.16 -1.04 9.80
N GLU A 48 9.20 -2.34 9.46
CA GLU A 48 10.20 -3.27 10.00
C GLU A 48 11.63 -2.86 9.58
N THR A 49 11.82 -2.48 8.33
CA THR A 49 13.14 -2.04 7.83
C THR A 49 13.57 -0.68 8.39
N GLU A 50 12.63 0.25 8.58
CA GLU A 50 12.90 1.57 9.15
C GLU A 50 13.25 1.47 10.63
N GLN A 51 12.56 0.62 11.40
CA GLN A 51 12.91 0.35 12.80
C GLN A 51 14.32 -0.22 12.92
N MET A 52 14.72 -1.11 12.02
CA MET A 52 16.09 -1.65 11.99
C MET A 52 17.12 -0.57 11.65
N ALA A 53 16.85 0.28 10.66
CA ALA A 53 17.71 1.40 10.31
C ALA A 53 17.86 2.38 11.47
N HIS A 54 16.77 2.70 12.17
CA HIS A 54 16.76 3.56 13.35
C HIS A 54 17.66 3.01 14.46
N ALA A 55 17.49 1.75 14.84
CA ALA A 55 18.30 1.11 15.88
C ALA A 55 19.80 1.13 15.55
N VAL A 56 20.17 0.97 14.27
CA VAL A 56 21.58 1.05 13.84
C VAL A 56 22.10 2.50 13.85
N ARG A 57 21.27 3.49 13.51
CA ARG A 57 21.63 4.92 13.63
C ARG A 57 21.86 5.31 15.09
N GLU A 58 20.95 4.95 15.99
CA GLU A 58 21.12 5.21 17.43
C GLU A 58 22.38 4.57 17.99
N LYS A 59 22.65 3.31 17.63
CA LYS A 59 23.88 2.63 18.04
C LYS A 59 25.13 3.36 17.53
N ALA A 60 25.14 3.81 16.28
CA ALA A 60 26.26 4.54 15.70
C ALA A 60 26.48 5.88 16.39
N ASP A 61 25.40 6.57 16.76
CA ASP A 61 25.49 7.87 17.45
C ASP A 61 25.96 7.72 18.90
N ILE A 62 25.55 6.64 19.59
CA ILE A 62 26.09 6.26 20.90
C ILE A 62 27.59 5.94 20.80
N GLU A 63 28.00 5.14 19.80
CA GLU A 63 29.40 4.78 19.60
C GLU A 63 30.27 6.01 19.29
N ALA A 64 29.76 6.96 18.50
CA ALA A 64 30.45 8.22 18.18
C ALA A 64 30.62 9.15 19.40
N LYS A 65 29.66 9.13 20.35
CA LYS A 65 29.70 9.93 21.58
C LYS A 65 30.47 9.22 22.71
N SER A 66 30.65 7.91 22.62
CA SER A 66 31.27 7.09 23.65
C SER A 66 32.78 7.30 23.72
N LYS A 67 33.28 7.77 24.87
CA LYS A 67 34.71 7.76 25.22
C LYS A 67 35.15 6.43 25.86
N LEU A 68 34.28 5.41 25.84
CA LEU A 68 34.23 4.37 26.88
C LEU A 68 35.17 3.17 26.69
N SER A 69 36.18 3.25 25.83
CA SER A 69 37.04 2.09 25.59
C SER A 69 38.47 2.31 26.04
N LEU A 70 38.63 2.55 27.34
CA LEU A 70 39.93 2.59 28.00
C LEU A 70 40.63 1.21 28.02
N PHE A 71 39.88 0.13 27.71
CA PHE A 71 40.35 -1.26 27.72
C PHE A 71 40.39 -1.94 26.33
N GLN A 72 40.05 -1.25 25.23
CA GLN A 72 40.29 -1.79 23.87
C GLN A 72 41.33 -0.99 23.11
N SER A 73 42.12 -1.70 22.32
CA SER A 73 43.06 -1.10 21.37
C SER A 73 42.34 -0.23 20.34
N ARG A 74 43.01 0.85 19.91
CA ARG A 74 42.58 1.74 18.80
C ARG A 74 42.21 0.97 17.54
N ILE A 75 42.90 -0.13 17.25
CA ILE A 75 42.66 -0.96 16.06
C ILE A 75 41.31 -1.69 16.17
N SER A 76 40.99 -2.23 17.35
CA SER A 76 39.71 -2.92 17.59
C SER A 76 38.53 -1.96 17.47
N LEU A 77 38.68 -0.73 17.99
CA LEU A 77 37.68 0.33 17.86
C LEU A 77 37.47 0.75 16.41
N GLN A 78 38.55 0.93 15.65
CA GLN A 78 38.44 1.28 14.23
C GLN A 78 37.71 0.19 13.43
N LYS A 79 38.02 -1.09 13.68
CA LYS A 79 37.33 -2.22 13.03
C LYS A 79 35.85 -2.26 13.37
N ALA A 80 35.48 -2.05 14.64
CA ALA A 80 34.09 -2.00 15.07
C ALA A 80 33.32 -0.85 14.39
N SER A 81 33.92 0.35 14.36
CA SER A 81 33.34 1.53 13.73
C SER A 81 33.12 1.36 12.22
N VAL A 82 34.11 0.80 11.51
CA VAL A 82 33.97 0.51 10.06
C VAL A 82 32.84 -0.50 9.81
N LYS A 83 32.76 -1.56 10.62
CA LYS A 83 31.69 -2.56 10.51
C LYS A 83 30.32 -1.93 10.79
N LEU A 84 30.22 -1.05 11.79
CA LEU A 84 28.98 -0.37 12.12
C LEU A 84 28.56 0.62 11.03
N LYS A 85 29.50 1.36 10.44
CA LYS A 85 29.23 2.26 9.30
C LYS A 85 28.71 1.48 8.09
N ALA A 86 29.33 0.35 7.75
CA ALA A 86 28.86 -0.53 6.67
C ALA A 86 27.44 -1.03 6.93
N ARG A 87 27.15 -1.51 8.16
CA ARG A 87 25.82 -1.96 8.55
C ARG A 87 24.78 -0.83 8.51
N ARG A 88 25.15 0.40 8.92
CA ARG A 88 24.29 1.58 8.85
C ARG A 88 23.89 1.87 7.41
N SER A 89 24.85 1.90 6.50
CA SER A 89 24.60 2.13 5.07
C SER A 89 23.67 1.06 4.48
N GLU A 90 23.92 -0.21 4.78
CA GLU A 90 23.09 -1.33 4.32
C GLU A 90 21.64 -1.25 4.85
N CYS A 91 21.45 -1.04 6.16
CA CYS A 91 20.11 -0.93 6.74
C CYS A 91 19.36 0.29 6.20
N ASN A 92 20.05 1.42 6.01
CA ASN A 92 19.44 2.63 5.46
C ASN A 92 19.00 2.42 4.00
N SER A 93 19.84 1.77 3.19
CA SER A 93 19.47 1.42 1.81
C SER A 93 18.24 0.50 1.76
N LYS A 94 18.17 -0.52 2.62
CA LYS A 94 17.00 -1.43 2.69
C LYS A 94 15.72 -0.68 3.09
N ALA A 95 15.80 0.22 4.07
CA ALA A 95 14.67 1.02 4.50
C ALA A 95 14.17 1.96 3.39
N ILE A 96 15.09 2.62 2.67
CA ILE A 96 14.75 3.46 1.51
C ILE A 96 14.06 2.63 0.41
N HIS A 97 14.59 1.45 0.09
CA HIS A 97 13.96 0.59 -0.92
C HIS A 97 12.57 0.13 -0.50
N ALA A 98 12.39 -0.35 0.73
CA ALA A 98 11.08 -0.76 1.23
C ALA A 98 10.07 0.40 1.29
N ARG A 99 10.54 1.61 1.62
CA ARG A 99 9.74 2.83 1.56
C ARG A 99 9.28 3.12 0.13
N ASN A 100 10.19 3.09 -0.85
CA ASN A 100 9.86 3.36 -2.24
C ASN A 100 8.87 2.31 -2.79
N ASP A 101 9.06 1.03 -2.47
CA ASP A 101 8.11 -0.04 -2.79
C ASP A 101 6.72 0.24 -2.19
N TYR A 102 6.66 0.66 -0.92
CA TYR A 102 5.42 1.04 -0.25
C TYR A 102 4.74 2.23 -0.95
N LEU A 103 5.48 3.28 -1.30
CA LEU A 103 4.91 4.45 -1.99
C LEU A 103 4.39 4.10 -3.39
N LEU A 104 5.09 3.25 -4.13
CA LEU A 104 4.63 2.76 -5.44
C LEU A 104 3.35 1.93 -5.32
N THR A 105 3.29 1.01 -4.35
CA THR A 105 2.08 0.21 -4.10
C THR A 105 0.91 1.05 -3.59
N LEU A 106 1.18 2.10 -2.81
CA LEU A 106 0.17 3.08 -2.38
C LEU A 106 -0.41 3.84 -3.56
N ALA A 107 0.44 4.34 -4.46
CA ALA A 107 -0.01 5.01 -5.68
C ALA A 107 -0.86 4.07 -6.57
N ALA A 108 -0.43 2.81 -6.72
CA ALA A 108 -1.18 1.80 -7.47
C ALA A 108 -2.55 1.48 -6.84
N ALA A 109 -2.60 1.34 -5.51
CA ALA A 109 -3.85 1.10 -4.78
C ALA A 109 -4.84 2.27 -4.93
N ASN A 110 -4.35 3.50 -4.81
CA ASN A 110 -5.18 4.70 -5.00
C ASN A 110 -5.70 4.79 -6.44
N ALA A 111 -4.85 4.53 -7.44
CA ALA A 111 -5.27 4.53 -8.84
C ALA A 111 -6.31 3.43 -9.15
N HIS A 112 -6.14 2.23 -8.59
CA HIS A 112 -7.09 1.14 -8.76
C HIS A 112 -8.45 1.46 -8.10
N GLN A 113 -8.41 2.05 -6.91
CA GLN A 113 -9.58 2.51 -6.21
C GLN A 113 -10.34 3.59 -7.02
N ASP A 114 -9.63 4.58 -7.55
CA ASP A 114 -10.24 5.62 -8.40
C ASP A 114 -10.91 5.01 -9.64
N ARG A 115 -10.23 4.09 -10.34
CA ARG A 115 -10.81 3.38 -11.48
C ARG A 115 -12.07 2.60 -11.08
N TYR A 116 -12.04 1.87 -9.96
CA TYR A 116 -13.17 1.08 -9.47
C TYR A 116 -14.42 1.95 -9.26
N TYR A 117 -14.28 3.10 -8.61
CA TYR A 117 -15.42 3.97 -8.30
C TYR A 117 -15.85 4.85 -9.47
N GLN A 118 -14.92 5.39 -10.25
CA GLN A 118 -15.22 6.35 -11.32
C GLN A 118 -15.60 5.68 -12.65
N THR A 119 -15.10 4.46 -12.89
CA THR A 119 -15.28 3.76 -14.16
C THR A 119 -16.06 2.47 -13.97
N ASP A 120 -15.52 1.50 -13.24
CA ASP A 120 -16.04 0.14 -13.25
C ASP A 120 -17.45 0.06 -12.63
N LEU A 121 -17.64 0.66 -11.45
CA LEU A 121 -18.93 0.71 -10.77
C LEU A 121 -19.98 1.49 -11.57
N VAL A 122 -19.58 2.63 -12.15
CA VAL A 122 -20.47 3.49 -12.95
C VAL A 122 -20.92 2.76 -14.23
N ASN A 123 -20.02 2.08 -14.91
CA ASN A 123 -20.32 1.33 -16.13
C ASN A 123 -21.28 0.17 -15.86
N ILE A 124 -21.06 -0.56 -14.77
CA ILE A 124 -21.93 -1.68 -14.36
C ILE A 124 -23.31 -1.17 -13.93
N MET A 125 -23.37 -0.03 -13.21
CA MET A 125 -24.64 0.62 -12.86
C MET A 125 -25.45 1.09 -14.07
N LYS A 126 -24.79 1.64 -15.09
CA LYS A 126 -25.43 2.09 -16.34
C LYS A 126 -25.95 0.93 -17.18
N PHE A 127 -25.23 -0.18 -17.22
CA PHE A 127 -25.59 -1.34 -18.03
C PHE A 127 -26.85 -2.06 -17.52
N LEU A 128 -27.09 -2.01 -16.21
CA LEU A 128 -28.08 -2.89 -15.59
C LEU A 128 -29.47 -2.28 -15.30
N ASP A 129 -29.70 -0.96 -15.52
CA ASP A 129 -31.00 -0.28 -15.31
C ASP A 129 -31.78 -0.73 -14.04
N ILE A 130 -31.06 -0.99 -12.94
CA ILE A 130 -31.55 -1.89 -11.87
C ILE A 130 -32.61 -1.24 -10.94
N PRO A 131 -33.73 -1.94 -10.65
CA PRO A 131 -34.68 -1.56 -9.61
C PRO A 131 -34.09 -1.55 -8.19
N SER A 132 -34.64 -0.70 -7.33
CA SER A 132 -34.11 -0.27 -6.02
C SER A 132 -33.71 -1.35 -5.00
N ILE A 133 -34.12 -2.61 -5.15
CA ILE A 133 -33.86 -3.69 -4.19
C ILE A 133 -32.42 -4.23 -4.28
N LEU A 134 -31.86 -4.34 -5.48
CA LEU A 134 -30.45 -4.72 -5.64
C LEU A 134 -29.48 -3.60 -5.26
N LYS A 135 -29.96 -2.34 -5.27
CA LYS A 135 -29.20 -1.21 -4.73
C LYS A 135 -28.83 -1.47 -3.28
N LEU A 136 -29.68 -2.12 -2.48
CA LEU A 136 -29.42 -2.35 -1.05
C LEU A 136 -28.33 -3.41 -0.80
N THR A 137 -28.26 -4.46 -1.62
CA THR A 137 -27.20 -5.49 -1.51
C THR A 137 -25.86 -4.98 -2.04
N VAL A 138 -25.87 -4.25 -3.15
CA VAL A 138 -24.66 -3.63 -3.72
C VAL A 138 -24.16 -2.50 -2.82
N VAL A 139 -25.05 -1.64 -2.29
CA VAL A 139 -24.71 -0.59 -1.31
C VAL A 139 -24.27 -1.21 0.02
N GLY A 140 -24.86 -2.33 0.45
CA GLY A 140 -24.43 -3.06 1.64
C GLY A 140 -22.98 -3.56 1.53
N ASN A 141 -22.59 -4.08 0.37
CA ASN A 141 -21.19 -4.38 0.08
C ASN A 141 -20.34 -3.10 -0.08
N LEU A 142 -20.89 -2.03 -0.65
CA LEU A 142 -20.24 -0.72 -0.78
C LEU A 142 -19.90 -0.09 0.58
N VAL A 143 -20.73 -0.30 1.61
CA VAL A 143 -20.49 0.15 3.00
C VAL A 143 -19.41 -0.70 3.68
N MET A 144 -19.38 -2.01 3.41
CA MET A 144 -18.27 -2.87 3.86
C MET A 144 -16.94 -2.50 3.20
N THR A 145 -16.95 -2.15 1.91
CA THR A 145 -15.78 -1.58 1.22
C THR A 145 -15.45 -0.18 1.76
N ALA A 146 -16.44 0.66 2.09
CA ALA A 146 -16.24 1.97 2.70
C ALA A 146 -15.61 1.92 4.10
N LEU A 147 -15.89 0.88 4.90
CA LEU A 147 -15.20 0.63 6.18
C LEU A 147 -13.72 0.26 5.99
N VAL A 148 -13.41 -0.53 4.96
CA VAL A 148 -12.01 -0.79 4.55
C VAL A 148 -11.35 0.48 3.98
N ARG A 149 -12.14 1.36 3.35
CA ARG A 149 -11.76 2.67 2.77
C ARG A 149 -11.42 3.72 3.83
N SER A 150 -12.22 3.82 4.90
CA SER A 150 -11.98 4.77 6.00
C SER A 150 -10.82 4.36 6.91
N LEU A 151 -10.56 3.05 7.05
CA LEU A 151 -9.37 2.54 7.76
C LEU A 151 -8.06 2.80 6.99
N LEU A 152 -8.08 2.96 5.66
CA LEU A 152 -6.88 3.23 4.86
C LEU A 152 -6.50 4.73 4.80
N VAL A 153 -7.50 5.62 4.83
CA VAL A 153 -7.34 7.08 4.73
C VAL A 153 -6.92 7.73 6.05
N LEU A 154 -7.44 7.28 7.20
CA LEU A 154 -7.02 7.82 8.50
C LEU A 154 -5.61 7.41 8.94
N PHE A 155 -5.07 6.31 8.39
CA PHE A 155 -3.68 5.89 8.64
C PHE A 155 -2.66 6.50 7.67
N SER A 156 -3.07 7.37 6.74
CA SER A 156 -2.17 8.03 5.77
C SER A 156 -1.99 9.54 6.00
N GLU A 157 -2.91 10.24 6.68
CA GLU A 157 -2.76 11.68 6.97
C GLU A 157 -1.71 11.97 8.05
N GLU A 158 -1.57 11.13 9.08
CA GLU A 158 -0.46 11.24 10.04
C GLU A 158 0.91 10.95 9.41
N ASP A 159 0.97 10.10 8.39
CA ASP A 159 2.19 9.78 7.64
C ASP A 159 2.57 10.90 6.63
N SER A 160 1.73 11.91 6.41
CA SER A 160 1.97 13.00 5.42
C SER A 160 3.01 14.02 5.88
N HIS A 161 3.06 14.30 7.18
CA HIS A 161 4.12 15.10 7.81
C HIS A 161 5.48 14.39 7.69
N ASP A 162 5.48 13.06 7.76
CA ASP A 162 6.65 12.25 7.47
C ASP A 162 6.96 12.27 5.97
N LEU A 163 5.98 12.14 5.07
CA LEU A 163 6.20 12.18 3.61
C LEU A 163 6.89 13.48 3.15
N PHE A 164 6.52 14.63 3.70
CA PHE A 164 7.16 15.92 3.40
C PHE A 164 8.61 15.99 3.92
N ASN A 165 8.86 15.55 5.15
CA ASN A 165 10.21 15.46 5.71
C ASN A 165 11.09 14.42 4.99
N LEU A 166 10.49 13.39 4.42
CA LEU A 166 11.16 12.23 3.86
C LEU A 166 11.46 12.39 2.34
N VAL A 167 10.81 13.34 1.65
CA VAL A 167 11.20 13.82 0.30
C VAL A 167 12.26 14.94 0.39
N THR A 168 12.25 15.72 1.47
CA THR A 168 13.12 16.90 1.64
C THR A 168 14.36 16.64 2.51
N SER A 169 14.44 15.51 3.22
CA SER A 169 15.63 15.18 3.99
C SER A 169 16.81 15.04 3.03
N PRO A 170 17.86 15.88 3.18
CA PRO A 170 19.01 15.80 2.31
C PRO A 170 19.59 14.40 2.47
N THR A 171 19.75 13.69 1.36
CA THR A 171 20.69 12.57 1.28
C THR A 171 22.02 13.10 1.80
N GLN A 172 22.32 12.90 3.09
CA GLN A 172 23.63 13.24 3.63
C GLN A 172 24.60 12.39 2.82
N PRO A 173 25.46 13.00 1.98
CA PRO A 173 26.44 12.22 1.26
C PRO A 173 27.33 11.59 2.33
N ASP A 174 27.37 10.26 2.35
CA ASP A 174 28.29 9.50 3.16
C ASP A 174 29.68 10.11 2.98
N GLY A 175 30.24 10.62 4.08
CA GLY A 175 31.34 11.57 4.11
C GLY A 175 32.37 11.38 3.00
N LEU A 176 32.49 12.43 2.18
CA LEU A 176 33.66 12.62 1.34
C LEU A 176 34.85 12.84 2.27
N ILE A 177 35.78 11.89 2.22
CA ILE A 177 37.10 11.98 2.82
C ILE A 177 37.78 13.26 2.30
N LYS A 178 38.15 14.16 3.22
CA LYS A 178 39.31 15.03 3.11
C LYS A 178 40.05 14.99 4.43
#